data_AF-A0A0F6TZL2-F1
#
_entry.id   AF-A0A0F6TZL2-F1
#
_cell.length_a   1.000
_cell.length_b   1.000
_cell.length_c   1.000
_cell.angle_alpha   90.00
_cell.angle_beta   90.00
_cell.angle_gamma   90.00
#
_symmetry.space_group_name_H-M   'P 1'
#
loop_
_entity.id
_entity.type
_entity.pdbx_description
1 polymer ?
#
loop_
_entity_poly.entity_id
_entity_poly.type
_entity_poly.pdbx_seq_one_letter_code
_entity_poly.pdbx_strand_id
1 'polypeptide(L)'
;MNRFISNLAKGDTDKTIFLKRLVSAWYFILLPFAVLIFIKLYSMSLIDVLLVSDWSIASFIIYGQLISQITANSISLKKVADHGLEYYVTKRIVFGLTSNIVIYILMALKPNIYLGVLQILLFIFANIRYFSDNLSIYDLKKANLN
;
A
#
# COMPACT_ATOMS: atom_id res chain seq x y z
N MET A 1 -4.97 -8.99 -33.75
CA MET A 1 -4.75 -8.55 -32.35
C MET A 1 -5.81 -9.22 -31.47
N ASN A 2 -5.39 -10.02 -30.47
CA ASN A 2 -6.32 -10.84 -29.66
C ASN A 2 -7.36 -9.95 -28.97
N ARG A 3 -8.65 -10.35 -28.97
CA ARG A 3 -9.75 -9.58 -28.32
C ARG A 3 -9.48 -9.33 -26.83
N PHE A 4 -8.69 -10.21 -26.22
CA PHE A 4 -8.15 -10.07 -24.86
C PHE A 4 -7.20 -8.87 -24.72
N ILE A 5 -6.27 -8.71 -25.68
CA ILE A 5 -5.31 -7.59 -25.72
C ILE A 5 -6.01 -6.28 -26.08
N SER A 6 -7.04 -6.28 -26.94
CA SER A 6 -7.81 -5.07 -27.23
C SER A 6 -8.65 -4.60 -26.05
N ASN A 7 -9.13 -5.52 -25.20
CA ASN A 7 -9.85 -5.17 -23.97
C ASN A 7 -8.90 -4.66 -22.88
N LEU A 8 -7.66 -5.16 -22.82
CA LEU A 8 -6.59 -4.57 -22.00
C LEU A 8 -6.23 -3.14 -22.44
N ALA A 9 -6.34 -2.85 -23.74
CA ALA A 9 -6.00 -1.55 -24.31
C ALA A 9 -7.06 -0.45 -24.10
N LYS A 10 -8.30 -0.79 -23.72
CA LYS A 10 -9.37 0.20 -23.49
C LYS A 10 -9.23 0.98 -22.18
N GLY A 11 -8.21 0.67 -21.37
CA GLY A 11 -8.00 1.26 -20.06
C GLY A 11 -9.11 0.89 -19.08
N ASP A 12 -8.85 1.06 -17.79
CA ASP A 12 -9.90 0.93 -16.76
C ASP A 12 -10.82 2.15 -16.82
N THR A 13 -11.69 2.21 -17.83
CA THR A 13 -12.77 3.19 -17.89
C THR A 13 -13.84 2.90 -16.83
N ASP A 14 -13.97 1.63 -16.44
CA ASP A 14 -14.85 1.16 -15.36
C ASP A 14 -14.09 1.08 -14.02
N LYS A 15 -14.62 1.81 -13.03
CA LYS A 15 -14.13 1.84 -11.64
C LYS A 15 -14.07 0.44 -11.03
N THR A 16 -14.96 -0.46 -11.43
CA THR A 16 -15.01 -1.85 -10.94
C THR A 16 -13.79 -2.65 -11.38
N ILE A 17 -13.35 -2.47 -12.63
CA ILE A 17 -12.16 -3.16 -13.17
C ILE A 17 -10.90 -2.61 -12.50
N PHE A 18 -10.83 -1.30 -12.33
CA PHE A 18 -9.75 -0.65 -11.57
C PHE A 18 -9.64 -1.19 -10.14
N LEU A 19 -10.76 -1.26 -9.41
CA LEU A 19 -10.82 -1.80 -8.06
C LEU A 19 -10.38 -3.26 -8.00
N LYS A 20 -10.82 -4.10 -8.94
CA LYS A 20 -10.38 -5.51 -9.02
C LYS A 20 -8.87 -5.62 -9.21
N ARG A 21 -8.27 -4.76 -10.04
CA ARG A 21 -6.81 -4.72 -10.21
C ARG A 21 -6.09 -4.30 -8.92
N LEU A 22 -6.58 -3.28 -8.22
CA LEU A 22 -6.00 -2.86 -6.94
C LEU A 22 -6.07 -3.97 -5.89
N VAL A 23 -7.24 -4.60 -5.74
CA VAL A 23 -7.44 -5.70 -4.81
C VAL A 23 -6.53 -6.89 -5.16
N SER A 24 -6.36 -7.20 -6.44
CA SER A 24 -5.42 -8.24 -6.87
C SER A 24 -3.98 -7.91 -6.48
N ALA A 25 -3.50 -6.68 -6.73
CA ALA A 25 -2.16 -6.26 -6.33
C ALA A 25 -1.97 -6.30 -4.81
N TRP A 26 -3.01 -5.87 -4.08
CA TRP A 26 -3.04 -5.90 -2.62
C TRP A 26 -2.96 -7.31 -2.05
N TYR A 27 -3.70 -8.28 -2.62
CA TYR A 27 -3.61 -9.69 -2.21
C TYR A 27 -2.20 -10.25 -2.37
N PHE A 28 -1.52 -9.95 -3.49
CA PHE A 28 -0.14 -10.39 -3.72
C PHE A 28 0.82 -9.84 -2.67
N ILE A 29 0.63 -8.59 -2.24
CA ILE A 29 1.46 -7.97 -1.20
C ILE A 29 1.22 -8.62 0.15
N LEU A 30 -0.04 -8.89 0.50
CA LEU A 30 -0.39 -9.43 1.82
C LEU A 30 -0.17 -10.93 1.98
N LEU A 31 -0.20 -11.70 0.89
CA LEU A 31 -0.11 -13.16 0.91
C LEU A 31 1.06 -13.69 1.76
N PRO A 32 2.33 -13.24 1.61
CA PRO A 32 3.42 -13.74 2.44
C PRO A 32 3.23 -13.43 3.93
N PHE A 33 2.69 -12.26 4.26
CA PHE A 33 2.44 -11.86 5.66
C PHE A 33 1.31 -12.65 6.29
N ALA A 34 0.25 -12.93 5.53
CA ALA A 34 -0.84 -13.78 5.98
C ALA A 34 -0.30 -15.17 6.38
N VAL A 35 0.58 -15.77 5.57
CA VAL A 35 1.21 -17.05 5.90
C VAL A 35 2.02 -16.97 7.19
N LEU A 36 2.85 -15.94 7.38
CA LEU A 36 3.64 -15.75 8.61
C LEU A 36 2.75 -15.59 9.85
N ILE A 37 1.66 -14.85 9.74
CA ILE A 37 0.67 -14.69 10.81
C ILE A 37 0.01 -16.04 11.14
N PHE A 38 -0.37 -16.83 10.13
CA PHE A 38 -0.96 -18.16 10.35
C PHE A 38 0.01 -19.10 11.07
N ILE A 39 1.30 -19.09 10.71
CA ILE A 39 2.32 -19.90 11.40
C ILE A 39 2.42 -19.51 12.88
N LYS A 40 2.38 -18.20 13.19
CA LYS A 40 2.42 -17.72 14.57
C LYS A 40 1.14 -17.97 15.37
N LEU A 41 -0.02 -17.89 14.73
CA LEU A 41 -1.29 -18.26 15.37
C LEU A 41 -1.29 -19.73 15.78
N TYR A 42 -0.66 -20.59 14.98
CA TYR A 42 -0.51 -22.01 15.30
C TYR A 42 0.40 -22.25 16.54
N SER A 43 1.35 -21.34 16.83
CA SER A 43 2.21 -21.45 18.03
C SER A 43 1.55 -20.95 19.34
N MET A 44 0.21 -20.82 19.38
CA MET A 44 -0.68 -20.57 20.53
C MET A 44 -0.58 -19.23 21.29
N SER A 45 0.35 -18.32 20.99
CA SER A 45 0.40 -17.00 21.65
C SER A 45 -0.11 -15.89 20.72
N LEU A 46 -1.32 -15.38 20.98
CA LEU A 46 -1.85 -14.18 20.30
C LEU A 46 -0.97 -12.95 20.52
N ILE A 47 -0.25 -12.90 21.66
CA ILE A 47 0.68 -11.82 21.97
C ILE A 47 1.88 -11.87 21.01
N ASP A 48 2.36 -13.06 20.65
CA ASP A 48 3.51 -13.21 19.75
C ASP A 48 3.19 -12.79 18.30
N VAL A 49 1.92 -12.87 17.93
CA VAL A 49 1.39 -12.35 16.66
C VAL A 49 1.37 -10.82 16.70
N LEU A 50 1.00 -10.20 17.82
CA LEU A 50 1.04 -8.75 17.98
C LEU A 50 2.48 -8.20 18.02
N LEU A 51 3.41 -8.99 18.58
CA LEU A 51 4.81 -8.62 18.74
C LEU A 51 5.68 -8.96 17.53
N VAL A 52 5.14 -9.58 16.49
CA VAL A 52 5.92 -9.81 15.27
C VAL A 52 6.12 -8.51 14.52
N SER A 53 7.34 -8.21 14.10
CA SER A 53 7.66 -6.97 13.39
C SER A 53 7.20 -6.98 11.91
N ASP A 54 6.70 -8.11 11.42
CA ASP A 54 6.20 -8.31 10.06
C ASP A 54 5.07 -7.34 9.69
N TRP A 55 4.24 -6.90 10.65
CA TRP A 55 3.20 -5.89 10.40
C TRP A 55 3.79 -4.56 9.91
N SER A 56 4.91 -4.15 10.50
CA SER A 56 5.63 -2.94 10.10
C SER A 56 6.26 -3.10 8.72
N ILE A 57 6.82 -4.28 8.41
CA ILE A 57 7.36 -4.57 7.06
C ILE A 57 6.22 -4.56 6.03
N ALA A 58 5.10 -5.21 6.31
CA ALA A 58 3.95 -5.24 5.40
C ALA A 58 3.48 -3.81 5.07
N SER A 59 3.38 -2.96 6.09
CA SER A 59 3.02 -1.54 5.96
C SER A 59 4.02 -0.77 5.10
N PHE A 60 5.32 -1.00 5.33
CA PHE A 60 6.40 -0.41 4.53
C PHE A 60 6.26 -0.79 3.04
N ILE A 61 6.01 -2.07 2.74
CA ILE A 61 5.84 -2.55 1.36
C ILE A 61 4.59 -1.94 0.72
N ILE A 62 3.47 -1.84 1.45
CA ILE A 62 2.24 -1.20 0.97
C ILE A 62 2.51 0.26 0.58
N TYR A 63 3.25 1.01 1.41
CA TYR A 63 3.64 2.38 1.08
C TYR A 63 4.60 2.46 -0.11
N GLY A 64 5.57 1.56 -0.21
CA GLY A 64 6.48 1.46 -1.37
C GLY A 64 5.71 1.24 -2.67
N GLN A 65 4.76 0.31 -2.67
CA GLN A 65 3.89 0.05 -3.81
C GLN A 65 3.02 1.28 -4.15
N LEU A 66 2.42 1.91 -3.14
CA LEU A 66 1.59 3.09 -3.32
C LEU A 66 2.39 4.22 -3.99
N ILE A 67 3.60 4.50 -3.51
CA ILE A 67 4.48 5.53 -4.08
C ILE A 67 4.81 5.20 -5.54
N SER A 68 5.19 3.96 -5.83
CA SER A 68 5.47 3.51 -7.20
C SER A 68 4.26 3.73 -8.13
N GLN A 69 3.05 3.39 -7.66
CA GLN A 69 1.82 3.57 -8.42
C GLN A 69 1.48 5.05 -8.62
N ILE A 70 1.65 5.91 -7.61
CA ILE A 70 1.44 7.36 -7.74
C ILE A 70 2.36 7.92 -8.83
N THR A 71 3.65 7.62 -8.76
CA THR A 71 4.66 8.11 -9.71
C THR A 71 4.44 7.57 -11.13
N ALA A 72 4.06 6.31 -11.27
CA ALA A 72 3.76 5.73 -12.58
C ALA A 72 2.52 6.37 -13.22
N ASN A 73 1.48 6.62 -12.43
CA ASN A 73 0.25 7.23 -12.94
C ASN A 73 0.41 8.73 -13.22
N SER A 74 1.25 9.45 -12.49
CA SER A 74 1.47 10.89 -12.70
C SER A 74 2.06 11.19 -14.08
N ILE A 75 2.90 10.31 -14.63
CA ILE A 75 3.44 10.44 -16.01
C ILE A 75 2.30 10.51 -17.05
N SER A 76 1.18 9.83 -16.79
CA SER A 76 0.04 9.80 -17.71
C SER A 76 -0.92 10.99 -17.57
N LEU A 77 -0.71 11.86 -16.58
CA LEU A 77 -1.57 13.01 -16.31
C LEU A 77 -0.99 14.28 -16.97
N LYS A 78 -1.76 14.93 -17.85
CA LYS A 78 -1.31 16.09 -18.65
C LYS A 78 -0.99 17.36 -17.83
N LYS A 79 -1.54 17.48 -16.62
CA LYS A 79 -1.44 18.69 -15.77
C LYS A 79 -1.07 18.35 -14.33
N VAL A 80 0.11 17.75 -14.13
CA VAL A 80 0.67 17.57 -12.79
C VAL A 80 1.70 18.66 -12.56
N ALA A 81 1.53 19.48 -11.52
CA ALA A 81 2.60 20.37 -11.09
C ALA A 81 3.68 19.54 -10.41
N ASP A 82 4.90 19.54 -10.95
CA ASP A 82 6.02 18.72 -10.47
C ASP A 82 6.26 18.88 -8.96
N HIS A 83 6.24 20.12 -8.46
CA HIS A 83 6.40 20.41 -7.03
C HIS A 83 5.28 19.86 -6.14
N GLY A 84 4.05 19.77 -6.67
CA GLY A 84 2.91 19.22 -5.93
C GLY A 84 3.03 17.70 -5.77
N LEU A 85 3.47 17.01 -6.84
CA LEU A 85 3.75 15.59 -6.81
C LEU A 85 4.93 15.27 -5.90
N GLU A 86 6.03 16.03 -6.03
CA GLU A 86 7.24 15.88 -5.21
C GLU A 86 6.91 16.00 -3.72
N TYR A 87 6.19 17.05 -3.32
CA TYR A 87 5.77 17.24 -1.93
C TYR A 87 4.88 16.10 -1.44
N TYR A 88 3.94 15.64 -2.26
CA TYR A 88 3.01 14.57 -1.90
C TYR A 88 3.73 13.23 -1.70
N VAL A 89 4.60 12.84 -2.64
CA VAL A 89 5.41 11.62 -2.56
C VAL A 89 6.35 11.70 -1.35
N THR A 90 7.04 12.83 -1.16
CA THR A 90 7.93 13.03 -0.01
C THR A 90 7.20 12.88 1.31
N LYS A 91 5.98 13.43 1.43
CA LYS A 91 5.14 13.26 2.62
C LYS A 91 4.82 11.78 2.90
N ARG A 92 4.57 10.98 1.87
CA ARG A 92 4.31 9.54 2.00
C ARG A 92 5.57 8.76 2.35
N ILE A 93 6.73 9.16 1.84
CA ILE A 93 8.01 8.58 2.25
C ILE A 93 8.26 8.87 3.73
N VAL A 94 8.26 10.13 4.15
CA VAL A 94 8.62 10.52 5.52
C VAL A 94 7.64 9.98 6.56
N PHE A 95 6.33 10.19 6.37
CA PHE A 95 5.33 9.83 7.37
C PHE A 95 4.79 8.40 7.23
N GLY A 96 4.88 7.80 6.05
CA GLY A 96 4.42 6.44 5.79
C GLY A 96 5.57 5.44 5.81
N LEU A 97 6.47 5.53 4.84
CA LEU A 97 7.52 4.53 4.63
C LEU A 97 8.56 4.54 5.76
N THR A 98 9.11 5.72 6.10
CA THR A 98 10.16 5.87 7.12
C THR A 98 9.64 5.57 8.53
N SER A 99 8.40 5.96 8.85
CA SER A 99 7.83 5.65 10.17
C SER A 99 7.70 4.15 10.41
N ASN A 100 7.24 3.40 9.39
CA ASN A 100 7.09 1.95 9.50
C ASN A 100 8.43 1.22 9.62
N ILE A 101 9.48 1.63 8.89
CA ILE A 101 10.80 1.00 9.05
C ILE A 101 11.41 1.29 10.43
N VAL A 102 11.16 2.48 11.00
CA VAL A 102 11.60 2.80 12.37
C VAL A 102 10.90 1.91 13.39
N ILE A 103 9.58 1.73 13.30
CA ILE A 103 8.85 0.84 14.21
C ILE A 103 9.32 -0.61 14.05
N TYR A 104 9.59 -1.06 12.81
CA TYR A 104 10.18 -2.37 12.56
C TYR A 104 11.51 -2.56 13.32
N ILE A 105 12.43 -1.60 13.21
CA ILE A 105 13.75 -1.64 13.89
C ILE A 105 13.55 -1.67 15.41
N LEU A 106 12.68 -0.82 15.95
CA LEU A 106 12.41 -0.78 17.39
C LEU A 106 11.82 -2.10 17.91
N MET A 107 10.90 -2.70 17.15
CA MET A 107 10.34 -4.02 17.47
C MET A 107 11.39 -5.13 17.38
N ALA A 108 12.32 -5.07 16.43
CA ALA A 108 13.40 -6.05 16.31
C ALA A 108 14.41 -5.96 17.47
N LEU A 109 14.69 -4.76 17.97
CA LEU A 109 15.63 -4.54 19.08
C LEU A 109 15.01 -4.84 20.45
N LYS A 110 13.80 -4.35 20.69
CA LYS A 110 13.11 -4.50 21.98
C LYS A 110 11.59 -4.59 21.76
N PRO A 111 11.08 -5.80 21.48
CA PRO A 111 9.64 -6.02 21.32
C PRO A 111 8.87 -5.48 22.52
N ASN A 112 7.82 -4.71 22.25
CA ASN A 112 6.98 -4.11 23.28
C ASN A 112 5.52 -4.10 22.82
N ILE A 113 4.59 -4.40 23.72
CA ILE A 113 3.15 -4.40 23.42
C ILE A 113 2.68 -3.05 22.87
N TYR A 114 3.16 -1.92 23.39
CA TYR A 114 2.79 -0.59 22.89
C TYR A 114 3.24 -0.39 21.44
N LEU A 115 4.46 -0.83 21.09
CA LEU A 115 4.96 -0.80 19.72
C LEU A 115 4.21 -1.79 18.82
N GLY A 116 3.84 -2.95 19.37
CA GLY A 116 3.00 -3.95 18.71
C GLY A 116 1.62 -3.43 18.34
N VAL A 117 0.95 -2.72 19.25
CA VAL A 117 -0.32 -2.05 18.95
C VAL A 117 -0.11 -0.94 17.90
N LEU A 118 0.94 -0.14 18.05
CA LEU A 118 1.23 0.95 17.12
C LEU A 118 1.47 0.45 15.67
N GLN A 119 2.23 -0.64 15.48
CA GLN A 119 2.43 -1.19 14.13
C GLN A 119 1.14 -1.71 13.49
N ILE A 120 0.21 -2.29 14.28
CA ILE A 120 -1.09 -2.72 13.77
C ILE A 120 -1.92 -1.51 13.32
N LEU A 121 -1.92 -0.42 14.10
CA LEU A 121 -2.60 0.82 13.73
C LEU A 121 -2.01 1.42 12.45
N LEU A 122 -0.67 1.44 12.34
CA LEU A 122 0.02 1.89 11.12
C LEU A 122 -0.29 0.99 9.92
N PHE A 123 -0.40 -0.31 10.13
CA PHE A 123 -0.78 -1.26 9.09
C PHE A 123 -2.20 -1.01 8.58
N ILE A 124 -3.18 -0.87 9.48
CA ILE A 124 -4.56 -0.51 9.09
C ILE A 124 -4.56 0.82 8.33
N PHE A 125 -3.82 1.82 8.81
CA PHE A 125 -3.72 3.11 8.15
C PHE A 125 -3.05 3.05 6.77
N ALA A 126 -2.01 2.23 6.60
CA ALA A 126 -1.34 1.99 5.33
C ALA A 126 -2.32 1.40 4.30
N ASN A 127 -3.15 0.44 4.72
CA ASN A 127 -4.19 -0.14 3.87
C ASN A 127 -5.24 0.90 3.45
N ILE A 128 -5.77 1.67 4.41
CA ILE A 128 -6.73 2.74 4.10
C ILE A 128 -6.13 3.73 3.09
N ARG A 129 -4.88 4.13 3.29
CA ARG A 129 -4.17 5.04 2.37
C ARG A 129 -3.92 4.43 1.00
N TYR A 130 -3.56 3.15 0.93
CA TYR A 130 -3.35 2.45 -0.33
C TYR A 130 -4.57 2.55 -1.24
N PHE A 131 -5.77 2.26 -0.71
CA PHE A 131 -7.00 2.33 -1.48
C PHE A 131 -7.44 3.77 -1.73
N SER A 132 -7.44 4.63 -0.70
CA SER A 132 -7.89 6.02 -0.82
C SER A 132 -7.07 6.82 -1.83
N ASP A 133 -5.74 6.71 -1.80
CA ASP A 133 -4.87 7.50 -2.66
C ASP A 133 -4.94 6.99 -4.12
N ASN A 134 -5.03 5.67 -4.33
CA ASN A 134 -5.22 5.11 -5.67
C ASN A 134 -6.59 5.45 -6.27
N LEU A 135 -7.65 5.52 -5.46
CA LEU A 135 -8.96 5.99 -5.91
C LEU A 135 -8.92 7.46 -6.35
N SER A 136 -8.24 8.32 -5.58
CA SER A 136 -8.03 9.72 -5.97
C SER A 136 -7.30 9.84 -7.31
N ILE A 137 -6.29 8.99 -7.56
CA ILE A 137 -5.59 8.94 -8.85
C ILE A 137 -6.55 8.55 -9.99
N TYR A 138 -7.41 7.56 -9.78
CA TYR A 138 -8.42 7.17 -10.76
C TYR A 138 -9.35 8.33 -11.10
N ASP A 139 -9.85 9.04 -10.08
CA ASP A 139 -10.75 10.18 -10.27
C ASP A 139 -10.04 11.34 -11.01
N LEU A 140 -8.77 11.62 -10.67
CA LEU A 140 -7.93 12.60 -11.38
C LEU A 140 -7.67 12.22 -12.84
N LYS A 141 -7.46 10.93 -13.13
CA LYS A 141 -7.25 10.45 -14.49
C LYS A 141 -8.52 10.57 -15.32
N LYS A 142 -9.68 10.22 -14.73
CA LYS A 142 -10.98 10.38 -15.37
C LYS A 142 -11.31 11.86 -15.65
N ALA A 143 -11.02 12.76 -14.71
CA ALA A 143 -11.22 14.19 -14.89
C ALA A 143 -10.34 14.82 -15.99
N ASN A 144 -9.17 14.24 -16.28
CA ASN A 144 -8.30 14.70 -17.37
C ASN A 144 -8.68 14.15 -18.76
N LEU A 145 -9.59 13.17 -18.83
CA LEU A 145 -10.07 12.58 -20.08
C LEU A 145 -11.37 13.24 -20.60
N ASN A 146 -12.09 13.95 -19.74
CA ASN A 146 -13.27 14.76 -20.06
C ASN A 146 -12.87 16.21 -20.32
#